data_AF-A0A8C0YAD6-F1
#
_entry.id   AF-A0A8C0YAD6-F1
#
_cell.length_a   1.000
_cell.length_b   1.000
_cell.length_c   1.000
_cell.angle_alpha   90.00
_cell.angle_beta   90.00
_cell.angle_gamma   90.00
#
_symmetry.space_group_name_H-M   'P 1'
#
loop_
_entity.id
_entity.type
_entity.pdbx_description
1 polymer ?
#
loop_
_entity_poly.entity_id
_entity_poly.type
_entity_poly.pdbx_seq_one_letter_code
_entity_poly.pdbx_strand_id
1 'polypeptide(L)'
;MMMDLESLPLPQEMVSRKKPSSSKSGVWRVCGVLLAVALCAATAAAVCFTLNRNNQEGGNEQRLTLRDNLSKENVTSKVAIHLSGAYDPNVSKNNLDWKLNQDGAFVSGGLKLVDREIIIPNDGIYFIYSQVSFHISCKNDMTEDQEVMHVSHAVLHYSDFFGSYKPLFSAVRSACVRSNTEDLWYDTIYLGAAFSLRAGDRLRTETTTELLPHVETDNGKTFFGVFAL
;
A
#
# COMPACT_ATOMS: atom_id res chain seq x y z
N MET A 1 -2.70 55.20 50.96
CA MET A 1 -2.95 55.77 52.30
C MET A 1 -4.46 55.79 52.46
N MET A 2 -4.99 54.71 53.02
CA MET A 2 -5.33 54.59 54.45
C MET A 2 -6.70 55.21 54.74
N MET A 3 -7.55 54.36 55.31
CA MET A 3 -8.42 54.63 56.47
C MET A 3 -9.67 55.49 56.20
N ASP A 4 -10.84 55.27 56.79
CA ASP A 4 -11.41 54.32 57.75
C ASP A 4 -12.95 54.50 57.58
N LEU A 5 -13.78 53.45 57.59
CA LEU A 5 -14.46 52.82 58.73
C LEU A 5 -15.39 53.74 59.54
N GLU A 6 -16.49 53.13 60.02
CA GLU A 6 -17.52 53.58 60.98
C GLU A 6 -18.77 54.19 60.34
N SER A 7 -19.92 53.50 60.23
CA SER A 7 -20.74 52.71 61.19
C SER A 7 -21.34 53.54 62.33
N LEU A 8 -22.64 53.37 62.58
CA LEU A 8 -23.36 53.27 63.87
C LEU A 8 -24.84 53.67 63.66
N PRO A 9 -25.78 53.30 64.55
CA PRO A 9 -25.89 52.17 65.47
C PRO A 9 -27.24 51.43 65.18
N LEU A 10 -27.80 50.46 65.88
CA LEU A 10 -27.79 50.11 67.30
C LEU A 10 -28.25 48.64 67.42
N PRO A 11 -27.71 47.92 68.40
CA PRO A 11 -28.15 46.59 68.80
C PRO A 11 -29.30 46.78 69.83
N GLN A 12 -30.06 45.82 70.33
CA GLN A 12 -30.03 44.36 70.42
C GLN A 12 -31.50 43.92 70.50
N GLU A 13 -31.78 42.64 70.30
CA GLU A 13 -32.43 41.87 71.38
C GLU A 13 -32.18 40.38 71.19
N MET A 14 -31.93 39.74 72.32
CA MET A 14 -31.50 38.36 72.45
C MET A 14 -32.68 37.40 72.27
N VAL A 15 -32.46 36.32 71.52
CA VAL A 15 -33.26 35.11 71.68
C VAL A 15 -32.33 33.94 71.98
N SER A 16 -32.47 33.41 73.19
CA SER A 16 -31.80 32.22 73.68
C SER A 16 -32.30 30.97 72.93
N ARG A 17 -31.38 30.14 72.43
CA ARG A 17 -31.69 28.76 72.04
C ARG A 17 -30.58 27.81 72.49
N LYS A 18 -31.01 26.79 73.26
CA LYS A 18 -30.20 25.80 73.97
C LYS A 18 -29.24 25.02 73.05
N LYS A 19 -28.04 24.73 73.59
CA LYS A 19 -27.16 23.62 73.17
C LYS A 19 -27.72 22.29 73.67
N PRO A 20 -27.48 21.20 72.91
CA PRO A 20 -26.97 19.97 73.50
C PRO A 20 -25.58 19.65 72.94
N SER A 21 -24.77 19.05 73.82
CA SER A 21 -23.36 18.74 73.64
C SER A 21 -23.10 17.51 72.76
N SER A 22 -21.99 17.58 72.02
CA SER A 22 -20.93 16.56 71.91
C SER A 22 -21.32 15.09 71.69
N SER A 23 -20.98 14.56 70.51
CA SER A 23 -20.11 13.37 70.35
C SER A 23 -20.30 12.76 68.96
N LYS A 24 -19.20 12.30 68.35
CA LYS A 24 -19.02 11.52 67.09
C LYS A 24 -18.28 12.28 65.97
N SER A 25 -16.95 12.37 66.08
CA SER A 25 -16.08 12.70 64.93
C SER A 25 -14.86 11.77 64.73
N GLY A 26 -14.70 10.72 65.56
CA GLY A 26 -13.53 9.84 65.50
C GLY A 26 -13.70 8.56 64.66
N VAL A 27 -14.88 7.95 64.63
CA VAL A 27 -15.06 6.58 64.10
C VAL A 27 -15.10 6.53 62.56
N TRP A 28 -15.61 7.57 61.90
CA TRP A 28 -15.72 7.57 60.42
C TRP A 28 -14.39 7.77 59.70
N ARG A 29 -13.41 8.40 60.35
CA ARG A 29 -12.08 8.65 59.76
C ARG A 29 -11.21 7.39 59.74
N VAL A 30 -11.32 6.52 60.75
CA VAL A 30 -10.50 5.31 60.84
C VAL A 30 -10.96 4.23 59.85
N CYS A 31 -12.28 4.05 59.67
CA CYS A 31 -12.80 3.13 58.64
C CYS A 31 -12.42 3.57 57.21
N GLY A 32 -12.41 4.88 56.93
CA GLY A 32 -12.01 5.40 55.61
C GLY A 32 -10.55 5.11 55.28
N VAL A 33 -9.63 5.27 56.25
CA VAL A 33 -8.21 4.98 56.06
C VAL A 33 -7.95 3.48 55.91
N LEU A 34 -8.62 2.64 56.72
CA LEU A 34 -8.48 1.18 56.62
C LEU A 34 -8.98 0.64 55.28
N LEU A 35 -10.09 1.17 54.76
CA LEU A 35 -10.60 0.81 53.42
C LEU A 35 -9.64 1.26 52.31
N ALA A 36 -9.07 2.47 52.40
CA ALA A 36 -8.11 2.96 51.41
C ALA A 36 -6.82 2.13 51.39
N VAL A 37 -6.29 1.73 52.56
CA VAL A 37 -5.09 0.87 52.65
C VAL A 37 -5.36 -0.53 52.10
N ALA A 38 -6.54 -1.11 52.39
CA ALA A 38 -6.93 -2.41 51.85
C ALA A 38 -7.11 -2.38 50.32
N LEU A 39 -7.71 -1.31 49.78
CA LEU A 39 -7.83 -1.09 48.33
C LEU A 39 -6.46 -0.94 47.66
N CYS A 40 -5.53 -0.20 48.25
CA CYS A 40 -4.18 -0.05 47.71
C CYS A 40 -3.36 -1.35 47.76
N ALA A 41 -3.53 -2.17 48.79
CA ALA A 41 -2.85 -3.47 48.87
C ALA A 41 -3.38 -4.46 47.81
N ALA A 42 -4.69 -4.45 47.56
CA ALA A 42 -5.32 -5.27 46.52
C ALA A 42 -4.89 -4.86 45.10
N THR A 43 -4.76 -3.55 44.83
CA THR A 43 -4.28 -3.07 43.52
C THR A 43 -2.79 -3.34 43.33
N ALA A 44 -1.96 -3.17 44.35
CA ALA A 44 -0.55 -3.53 44.28
C ALA A 44 -0.35 -5.04 44.04
N ALA A 45 -1.12 -5.89 44.72
CA ALA A 45 -1.08 -7.33 44.50
C ALA A 45 -1.57 -7.71 43.10
N ALA A 46 -2.64 -7.10 42.59
CA ALA A 46 -3.13 -7.33 41.23
C ALA A 46 -2.13 -6.86 40.16
N VAL A 47 -1.49 -5.70 40.35
CA VAL A 47 -0.45 -5.18 39.44
C VAL A 47 0.81 -6.05 39.51
N CYS A 48 1.24 -6.47 40.69
CA CYS A 48 2.35 -7.42 40.82
C CYS A 48 2.00 -8.78 40.21
N PHE A 49 0.75 -9.25 40.34
CA PHE A 49 0.32 -10.50 39.71
C PHE A 49 0.21 -10.37 38.19
N THR A 50 -0.22 -9.23 37.64
CA THR A 50 -0.24 -9.01 36.18
C THR A 50 1.15 -8.76 35.60
N LEU A 51 2.04 -8.06 36.30
CA LEU A 51 3.44 -7.89 35.89
C LEU A 51 4.23 -9.19 36.02
N ASN A 52 4.00 -9.98 37.07
CA ASN A 52 4.60 -11.31 37.22
C ASN A 52 4.01 -12.32 36.22
N ARG A 53 2.72 -12.20 35.86
CA ARG A 53 2.11 -12.97 34.75
C ARG A 53 2.68 -12.58 33.40
N ASN A 54 2.98 -11.29 33.17
CA ASN A 54 3.71 -10.86 31.97
C ASN A 54 5.17 -11.39 31.94
N ASN A 55 5.79 -11.64 33.10
CA ASN A 55 7.09 -12.31 33.19
C ASN A 55 7.01 -13.85 33.11
N GLN A 56 5.82 -14.44 33.30
CA GLN A 56 5.56 -15.88 33.16
C GLN A 56 4.59 -16.22 32.00
N GLU A 57 4.49 -15.37 30.99
CA GLU A 57 4.00 -15.79 29.68
C GLU A 57 5.20 -16.25 28.84
N GLY A 58 5.39 -17.57 28.80
CA GLY A 58 6.15 -18.28 27.76
C GLY A 58 5.59 -18.10 26.35
N GLY A 59 5.07 -16.92 26.02
CA GLY A 59 4.59 -16.52 24.70
C GLY A 59 5.71 -16.07 23.77
N ASN A 60 6.93 -15.90 24.26
CA ASN A 60 8.10 -15.61 23.41
C ASN A 60 8.64 -16.86 22.72
N GLU A 61 8.69 -18.03 23.38
CA GLU A 61 9.08 -19.27 22.70
C GLU A 61 8.03 -19.70 21.67
N GLN A 62 6.73 -19.51 21.91
CA GLN A 62 5.70 -19.81 20.91
C GLN A 62 5.65 -18.80 19.75
N ARG A 63 5.92 -17.51 19.96
CA ARG A 63 6.03 -16.53 18.86
C ARG A 63 7.33 -16.64 18.08
N LEU A 64 8.44 -16.98 18.74
CA LEU A 64 9.71 -17.27 18.08
C LEU A 64 9.63 -18.59 17.32
N THR A 65 9.03 -19.64 17.88
CA THR A 65 8.80 -20.91 17.16
C THR A 65 7.74 -20.78 16.07
N LEU A 66 6.70 -19.95 16.20
CA LEU A 66 5.75 -19.69 15.12
C LEU A 66 6.43 -18.91 13.97
N ARG A 67 7.24 -17.89 14.28
CA ARG A 67 8.05 -17.17 13.28
C ARG A 67 9.12 -18.07 12.65
N ASP A 68 9.78 -18.89 13.44
CA ASP A 68 10.80 -19.83 12.97
C ASP A 68 10.16 -20.92 12.11
N ASN A 69 8.99 -21.44 12.48
CA ASN A 69 8.25 -22.43 11.69
C ASN A 69 7.61 -21.83 10.43
N LEU A 70 7.20 -20.56 10.44
CA LEU A 70 6.82 -19.81 9.21
C LEU A 70 8.02 -19.47 8.33
N SER A 71 9.22 -19.36 8.91
CA SER A 71 10.47 -19.19 8.16
C SER A 71 11.09 -20.52 7.68
N LYS A 72 10.63 -21.65 8.24
CA LYS A 72 11.09 -23.02 7.94
C LYS A 72 10.08 -23.90 7.22
N GLU A 73 8.81 -23.49 7.08
CA GLU A 73 8.08 -23.92 5.89
C GLU A 73 8.95 -23.53 4.70
N ASN A 74 9.06 -24.41 3.70
CA ASN A 74 9.55 -24.01 2.39
C ASN A 74 8.70 -22.81 1.96
N VAL A 75 9.13 -21.58 2.26
CA VAL A 75 8.50 -20.37 1.77
C VAL A 75 8.78 -20.43 0.29
N THR A 76 7.89 -21.09 -0.44
CA THR A 76 7.80 -20.99 -1.88
C THR A 76 7.77 -19.50 -2.14
N SER A 77 8.86 -18.99 -2.69
CA SER A 77 9.00 -17.55 -2.90
C SER A 77 7.78 -17.12 -3.71
N LYS A 78 7.08 -16.08 -3.25
CA LYS A 78 5.86 -15.60 -3.92
C LYS A 78 6.11 -15.51 -5.42
N VAL A 79 5.23 -16.11 -6.22
CA VAL A 79 5.35 -16.13 -7.67
C VAL A 79 4.97 -14.74 -8.16
N ALA A 80 5.99 -13.93 -8.44
CA ALA A 80 5.80 -12.56 -8.89
C ALA A 80 7.00 -12.09 -9.72
N ILE A 81 6.71 -11.26 -10.72
CA ILE A 81 7.70 -10.57 -11.54
C ILE A 81 7.22 -9.14 -11.78
N HIS A 82 8.15 -8.20 -11.67
CA HIS A 82 7.96 -6.81 -12.05
C HIS A 82 9.14 -6.42 -12.94
N LEU A 83 8.84 -5.91 -14.13
CA LEU A 83 9.81 -5.54 -15.14
C LEU A 83 9.71 -4.05 -15.41
N SER A 84 10.85 -3.39 -15.58
CA SER A 84 10.91 -2.02 -16.09
C SER A 84 11.11 -2.06 -17.59
N GLY A 85 10.43 -1.18 -18.33
CA GLY A 85 10.48 -1.15 -19.79
C GLY A 85 11.20 0.08 -20.31
N ALA A 86 11.95 -0.10 -21.39
CA ALA A 86 12.52 1.00 -22.16
C ALA A 86 12.46 0.67 -23.65
N TYR A 87 12.48 1.69 -24.50
CA TYR A 87 12.71 1.49 -25.93
C TYR A 87 14.21 1.53 -26.23
N ASP A 88 14.73 0.49 -26.88
CA ASP A 88 16.09 0.47 -27.43
C ASP A 88 16.05 -0.02 -28.89
N PRO A 89 16.23 0.87 -29.89
CA PRO A 89 16.15 0.51 -31.30
C PRO A 89 17.26 -0.45 -31.74
N ASN A 90 18.35 -0.58 -30.97
CA ASN A 90 19.43 -1.54 -31.25
C ASN A 90 19.06 -2.96 -30.80
N VAL A 91 18.16 -3.08 -29.81
CA VAL A 91 17.66 -4.38 -29.31
C VAL A 91 16.43 -4.82 -30.09
N SER A 92 15.49 -3.92 -30.34
CA SER A 92 14.26 -4.20 -31.09
C SER A 92 13.69 -2.91 -31.67
N LYS A 93 13.44 -2.91 -32.99
CA LYS A 93 12.81 -1.76 -33.65
C LYS A 93 11.31 -1.64 -33.35
N ASN A 94 10.67 -2.76 -33.00
CA ASN A 94 9.21 -2.87 -33.01
C ASN A 94 8.61 -3.21 -31.63
N ASN A 95 9.43 -3.31 -30.58
CA ASN A 95 8.95 -3.72 -29.26
C ASN A 95 9.71 -2.99 -28.16
N LEU A 96 9.05 -2.85 -27.01
CA LEU A 96 9.70 -2.49 -25.76
C LEU A 96 10.67 -3.59 -25.32
N ASP A 97 11.75 -3.18 -24.69
CA ASP A 97 12.70 -4.06 -24.03
C ASP A 97 12.43 -4.08 -22.53
N TRP A 98 12.15 -5.28 -22.01
CA TRP A 98 11.81 -5.49 -20.60
C TRP A 98 13.05 -5.91 -19.83
N LYS A 99 13.30 -5.27 -18.68
CA LYS A 99 14.54 -5.43 -17.91
C LYS A 99 14.27 -5.83 -16.46
N LEU A 100 15.15 -6.68 -15.94
CA LEU A 100 15.11 -7.20 -14.56
C LEU A 100 16.07 -6.48 -13.59
N ASN A 101 16.97 -5.63 -14.11
CA ASN A 101 18.07 -5.05 -13.35
C ASN A 101 17.95 -3.53 -13.18
N GLN A 102 16.75 -2.97 -13.28
CA GLN A 102 16.49 -1.52 -13.18
C GLN A 102 15.24 -1.25 -12.32
N ASP A 103 15.22 -0.11 -11.63
CA ASP A 103 14.04 0.54 -11.04
C ASP A 103 13.11 -0.32 -10.17
N GLY A 104 13.70 -1.18 -9.33
CA GLY A 104 12.93 -2.05 -8.45
C GLY A 104 12.32 -3.26 -9.16
N ALA A 105 12.71 -3.55 -10.40
CA ALA A 105 12.40 -4.79 -11.08
C ALA A 105 12.90 -6.00 -10.29
N PHE A 106 12.11 -7.06 -10.29
CA PHE A 106 12.43 -8.31 -9.60
C PHE A 106 11.73 -9.49 -10.25
N VAL A 107 12.21 -10.69 -9.96
CA VAL A 107 11.57 -11.95 -10.32
C VAL A 107 11.70 -12.95 -9.18
N SER A 108 10.63 -13.69 -8.93
CA SER A 108 10.53 -14.65 -7.84
C SER A 108 9.53 -15.77 -8.19
N GLY A 109 9.68 -16.92 -7.52
CA GLY A 109 8.74 -18.04 -7.62
C GLY A 109 8.71 -18.71 -9.00
N GLY A 110 9.84 -18.69 -9.72
CA GLY A 110 10.03 -19.47 -10.95
C GLY A 110 9.54 -18.82 -12.25
N LEU A 111 8.91 -17.64 -12.20
CA LEU A 111 8.68 -16.82 -13.38
C LEU A 111 10.00 -16.53 -14.11
N LYS A 112 9.95 -16.41 -15.43
CA LYS A 112 11.13 -16.12 -16.25
C LYS A 112 10.79 -15.06 -17.28
N LEU A 113 11.77 -14.23 -17.61
CA LEU A 113 11.74 -13.38 -18.79
C LEU A 113 12.64 -14.01 -19.86
N VAL A 114 12.07 -14.44 -20.97
CA VAL A 114 12.80 -15.05 -22.10
C VAL A 114 12.31 -14.39 -23.38
N ASP A 115 13.23 -13.85 -24.19
CA ASP A 115 12.91 -13.21 -25.47
C ASP A 115 11.83 -12.10 -25.39
N ARG A 116 11.83 -11.33 -24.28
CA ARG A 116 10.84 -10.30 -23.90
C ARG A 116 9.46 -10.84 -23.49
N GLU A 117 9.36 -12.13 -23.20
CA GLU A 117 8.14 -12.79 -22.78
C GLU A 117 8.23 -13.30 -21.34
N ILE A 118 7.16 -13.11 -20.58
CA ILE A 118 7.02 -13.73 -19.25
C ILE A 118 6.51 -15.15 -19.44
N ILE A 119 7.24 -16.12 -18.89
CA ILE A 119 6.90 -17.54 -18.93
C ILE A 119 6.26 -17.95 -17.60
N ILE A 120 5.04 -18.47 -17.65
CA ILE A 120 4.28 -18.90 -16.48
C ILE A 120 4.84 -20.22 -15.93
N PRO A 121 5.22 -20.31 -14.63
CA PRO A 121 5.87 -21.50 -14.10
C PRO A 121 4.89 -22.63 -13.76
N ASN A 122 3.68 -22.30 -13.29
CA ASN A 122 2.70 -23.26 -12.79
C ASN A 122 1.28 -22.84 -13.18
N ASP A 123 0.37 -23.80 -13.30
CA ASP A 123 -1.06 -23.52 -13.48
C ASP A 123 -1.60 -22.69 -12.29
N GLY A 124 -2.45 -21.70 -12.59
CA GLY A 124 -3.03 -20.88 -11.53
C GLY A 124 -3.72 -19.63 -12.04
N ILE A 125 -4.25 -18.85 -11.09
CA ILE A 125 -4.80 -17.52 -11.38
C ILE A 125 -3.69 -16.50 -11.15
N TYR A 126 -3.46 -15.65 -12.13
CA TYR A 126 -2.45 -14.61 -12.10
C TYR A 126 -3.10 -13.26 -12.31
N PHE A 127 -2.69 -12.26 -11.53
CA PHE A 127 -2.97 -10.86 -11.84
C PHE A 127 -1.84 -10.33 -12.72
N ILE A 128 -2.21 -9.87 -13.91
CA ILE A 128 -1.28 -9.30 -14.90
C ILE A 128 -1.58 -7.82 -15.02
N TYR A 129 -0.53 -7.00 -15.06
CA TYR A 129 -0.64 -5.55 -15.21
C TYR A 129 0.49 -5.00 -16.07
N SER A 130 0.22 -3.90 -16.76
CA SER A 130 1.21 -3.21 -17.59
C SER A 130 0.89 -1.73 -17.69
N GLN A 131 1.93 -0.91 -17.73
CA GLN A 131 1.85 0.52 -17.97
C GLN A 131 2.89 0.94 -19.01
N VAL A 132 2.48 1.84 -19.91
CA VAL A 132 3.39 2.59 -20.77
C VAL A 132 2.98 4.06 -20.75
N SER A 133 3.95 4.93 -20.50
CA SER A 133 3.80 6.39 -20.61
C SER A 133 4.52 6.89 -21.85
N PHE A 134 3.95 7.91 -22.50
CA PHE A 134 4.47 8.50 -23.73
C PHE A 134 4.58 10.01 -23.59
N HIS A 135 5.58 10.58 -24.25
CA HIS A 135 5.74 12.01 -24.46
C HIS A 135 5.68 12.33 -25.95
N ILE A 136 4.50 12.75 -26.40
CA ILE A 136 4.13 12.88 -27.82
C ILE A 136 4.12 14.36 -28.21
N SER A 137 4.65 14.68 -29.39
CA SER A 137 4.53 15.99 -30.02
C SER A 137 3.55 15.93 -31.21
N CYS A 138 2.35 16.48 -31.03
CA CYS A 138 1.30 16.41 -32.04
C CYS A 138 1.61 17.13 -33.35
N LYS A 139 2.57 18.05 -33.35
CA LYS A 139 3.06 18.73 -34.54
C LYS A 139 4.10 17.90 -35.31
N ASN A 140 4.99 17.23 -34.60
CA ASN A 140 6.14 16.56 -35.20
C ASN A 140 5.88 15.08 -35.52
N ASP A 141 4.97 14.45 -34.78
CA ASP A 141 4.75 13.00 -34.83
C ASP A 141 3.54 12.61 -35.69
N MET A 142 2.75 13.58 -36.15
CA MET A 142 1.62 13.40 -37.04
C MET A 142 2.06 13.58 -38.50
N THR A 143 1.69 12.65 -39.37
CA THR A 143 1.86 12.83 -40.82
C THR A 143 0.84 13.84 -41.37
N GLU A 144 1.10 14.41 -42.56
CA GLU A 144 0.24 15.46 -43.15
C GLU A 144 -1.23 15.03 -43.33
N ASP A 145 -1.46 13.73 -43.54
CA ASP A 145 -2.78 13.11 -43.74
C ASP A 145 -3.44 12.62 -42.44
N GLN A 146 -2.73 12.68 -41.30
CA GLN A 146 -3.21 12.13 -40.04
C GLN A 146 -3.95 13.20 -39.22
N GLU A 147 -5.27 13.03 -39.08
CA GLU A 147 -6.12 13.94 -38.29
C GLU A 147 -6.10 13.63 -36.80
N VAL A 148 -5.90 12.36 -36.43
CA VAL A 148 -5.88 11.88 -35.04
C VAL A 148 -4.73 10.92 -34.81
N MET A 149 -4.01 11.08 -33.70
CA MET A 149 -3.01 10.11 -33.25
C MET A 149 -3.64 9.11 -32.28
N HIS A 150 -3.50 7.82 -32.60
CA HIS A 150 -3.94 6.74 -31.73
C HIS A 150 -2.75 6.06 -31.06
N VAL A 151 -2.84 5.90 -29.74
CA VAL A 151 -1.90 5.17 -28.92
C VAL A 151 -2.58 3.90 -28.44
N SER A 152 -1.94 2.75 -28.59
CA SER A 152 -2.44 1.49 -28.09
C SER A 152 -1.38 0.76 -27.30
N HIS A 153 -1.85 0.00 -26.32
CA HIS A 153 -1.04 -0.93 -25.56
C HIS A 153 -1.88 -2.17 -25.24
N ALA A 154 -1.28 -3.34 -25.41
CA ALA A 154 -1.92 -4.64 -25.19
C ALA A 154 -0.97 -5.61 -24.51
N VAL A 155 -1.53 -6.49 -23.68
CA VAL A 155 -0.85 -7.70 -23.23
C VAL A 155 -1.44 -8.88 -24.00
N LEU A 156 -0.57 -9.64 -24.65
CA LEU A 156 -0.92 -10.82 -25.42
C LEU A 156 -0.48 -12.07 -24.68
N HIS A 157 -1.28 -13.11 -24.84
CA HIS A 157 -1.08 -14.44 -24.30
C HIS A 157 -0.94 -15.45 -25.43
N TYR A 158 0.09 -16.28 -25.33
CA TYR A 158 0.23 -17.50 -26.11
C TYR A 158 0.04 -18.69 -25.19
N SER A 159 -0.77 -19.65 -25.64
CA SER A 159 -0.87 -20.98 -25.06
C SER A 159 -0.75 -22.02 -26.16
N ASP A 160 -0.13 -23.16 -25.87
CA ASP A 160 -0.02 -24.28 -26.80
C ASP A 160 -1.39 -24.78 -27.27
N PHE A 161 -2.44 -24.55 -26.48
CA PHE A 161 -3.82 -24.85 -26.88
C PHE A 161 -4.29 -24.02 -28.09
N PHE A 162 -3.89 -22.75 -28.18
CA PHE A 162 -4.27 -21.87 -29.29
C PHE A 162 -3.24 -21.83 -30.42
N GLY A 163 -1.98 -22.18 -30.14
CA GLY A 163 -0.87 -22.12 -31.10
C GLY A 163 -0.58 -20.73 -31.67
N SER A 164 -1.11 -19.66 -31.05
CA SER A 164 -0.96 -18.27 -31.51
C SER A 164 -1.18 -17.28 -30.37
N TYR A 165 -0.66 -16.05 -30.52
CA TYR A 165 -0.90 -14.96 -29.57
C TYR A 165 -2.32 -14.41 -29.71
N LYS A 166 -2.98 -14.17 -28.58
CA LYS A 166 -4.28 -13.52 -28.46
C LYS A 166 -4.22 -12.40 -27.41
N PRO A 167 -4.91 -11.27 -27.58
CA PRO A 167 -4.99 -10.24 -26.55
C PRO A 167 -5.67 -10.78 -25.28
N LEU A 168 -5.04 -10.62 -24.11
CA LEU A 168 -5.72 -10.76 -22.81
C LEU A 168 -6.52 -9.51 -22.50
N PHE A 169 -5.89 -8.36 -22.70
CA PHE A 169 -6.50 -7.04 -22.61
C PHE A 169 -5.70 -6.04 -23.44
N SER A 170 -6.40 -5.00 -23.89
CA SER A 170 -5.85 -3.91 -24.69
C SER A 170 -6.61 -2.63 -24.44
N ALA A 171 -5.96 -1.49 -24.58
CA ALA A 171 -6.62 -0.21 -24.67
C ALA A 171 -6.06 0.61 -25.82
N VAL A 172 -6.91 1.49 -26.34
CA VAL A 172 -6.59 2.48 -27.36
C VAL A 172 -7.03 3.84 -26.84
N ARG A 173 -6.21 4.86 -27.03
CA ARG A 173 -6.50 6.26 -26.72
C ARG A 173 -6.22 7.13 -27.92
N SER A 174 -6.98 8.21 -28.06
CA SER A 174 -6.67 9.27 -29.01
C SER A 174 -5.82 10.31 -28.28
N ALA A 175 -4.54 10.40 -28.59
CA ALA A 175 -3.60 11.31 -27.91
C ALA A 175 -3.78 12.77 -28.36
N CYS A 176 -4.02 13.01 -29.66
CA CYS A 176 -4.33 14.35 -30.14
C CYS A 176 -5.04 14.40 -31.48
N VAL A 177 -5.62 15.56 -31.74
CA VAL A 177 -6.26 15.96 -32.99
C VAL A 177 -5.44 17.09 -33.59
N ARG A 178 -5.23 17.09 -34.91
CA ARG A 178 -4.42 18.10 -35.59
C ARG A 178 -4.95 19.52 -35.30
N SER A 179 -4.19 20.28 -34.50
CA SER A 179 -4.43 21.68 -34.14
C SER A 179 -3.13 22.47 -34.33
N ASN A 180 -3.20 23.77 -34.62
CA ASN A 180 -2.04 24.64 -34.88
C ASN A 180 -1.21 24.98 -33.63
N THR A 181 -1.40 24.26 -32.52
CA THR A 181 -0.75 24.51 -31.23
C THR A 181 0.40 23.53 -31.00
N GLU A 182 1.53 24.03 -30.50
CA GLU A 182 2.73 23.23 -30.17
C GLU A 182 2.54 22.42 -28.87
N ASP A 183 1.46 21.66 -28.79
CA ASP A 183 1.09 20.99 -27.56
C ASP A 183 1.88 19.68 -27.43
N LEU A 184 2.76 19.64 -26.42
CA LEU A 184 3.34 18.40 -25.91
C LEU A 184 2.26 17.66 -25.12
N TRP A 185 2.02 16.40 -25.48
CA TRP A 185 1.01 15.55 -24.87
C TRP A 185 1.66 14.42 -24.09
N TYR A 186 1.29 14.32 -22.81
CA TYR A 186 1.66 13.19 -21.97
C TYR A 186 0.46 12.24 -21.87
N ASP A 187 0.61 11.03 -22.41
CA ASP A 187 -0.41 9.98 -22.24
C ASP A 187 0.16 8.81 -21.44
N THR A 188 -0.72 8.08 -20.77
CA THR A 188 -0.36 6.86 -20.06
C THR A 188 -1.48 5.85 -20.19
N ILE A 189 -1.13 4.65 -20.64
CA ILE A 189 -2.04 3.52 -20.69
C ILE A 189 -1.63 2.55 -19.59
N TYR A 190 -2.49 2.41 -18.58
CA TYR A 190 -2.38 1.38 -17.55
C TYR A 190 -3.51 0.36 -17.72
N LEU A 191 -3.17 -0.93 -17.65
CA LEU A 191 -4.10 -2.04 -17.75
C LEU A 191 -3.76 -3.10 -16.71
N GLY A 192 -4.77 -3.79 -16.18
CA GLY A 192 -4.54 -4.98 -15.38
C GLY A 192 -5.81 -5.77 -15.07
N ALA A 193 -5.68 -7.09 -15.04
CA ALA A 193 -6.78 -8.01 -14.75
C ALA A 193 -6.24 -9.40 -14.34
N ALA A 194 -7.11 -10.22 -13.75
CA ALA A 194 -6.78 -11.59 -13.34
C ALA A 194 -7.20 -12.61 -14.41
N PHE A 195 -6.34 -13.58 -14.70
CA PHE A 195 -6.58 -14.63 -15.67
C PHE A 195 -6.10 -15.99 -15.15
N SER A 196 -6.78 -17.05 -15.57
CA SER A 196 -6.31 -18.42 -15.37
C SER A 196 -5.33 -18.78 -16.48
N LEU A 197 -4.09 -19.12 -16.11
CA LEU A 197 -3.00 -19.44 -17.03
C LEU A 197 -2.42 -20.82 -16.69
N ARG A 198 -1.82 -21.45 -17.70
CA ARG A 198 -1.16 -22.76 -17.58
C ARG A 198 0.36 -22.61 -17.52
N ALA A 199 1.02 -23.58 -16.92
CA ALA A 199 2.47 -23.71 -16.97
C ALA A 199 2.94 -23.71 -18.44
N GLY A 200 3.95 -22.90 -18.74
CA GLY A 200 4.48 -22.73 -20.09
C GLY A 200 3.75 -21.69 -20.95
N ASP A 201 2.60 -21.16 -20.52
CA ASP A 201 1.98 -20.02 -21.19
C ASP A 201 2.93 -18.82 -21.20
N ARG A 202 2.84 -18.01 -22.26
CA ARG A 202 3.76 -16.91 -22.53
C ARG A 202 3.00 -15.60 -22.66
N LEU A 203 3.50 -14.57 -21.98
CA LEU A 203 2.90 -13.24 -22.00
C LEU A 203 3.88 -12.24 -22.60
N ARG A 204 3.41 -11.41 -23.53
CA ARG A 204 4.19 -10.32 -24.10
C ARG A 204 3.34 -9.08 -24.25
N THR A 205 3.97 -7.96 -24.56
CA THR A 205 3.28 -6.69 -24.79
C THR A 205 3.41 -6.24 -26.24
N GLU A 206 2.37 -5.62 -26.78
CA GLU A 206 2.44 -4.85 -28.03
C GLU A 206 2.01 -3.41 -27.76
N THR A 207 2.72 -2.48 -28.37
CA THR A 207 2.51 -1.03 -28.23
C THR A 207 2.61 -0.41 -29.62
N THR A 208 1.88 0.68 -29.88
CA THR A 208 1.98 1.44 -31.14
C THR A 208 3.46 1.65 -31.52
N THR A 209 3.89 1.04 -32.63
CA THR A 209 5.31 0.92 -32.99
C THR A 209 5.92 2.28 -33.32
N GLU A 210 5.15 3.14 -33.97
CA GLU A 210 5.53 4.49 -34.38
C GLU A 210 5.84 5.40 -33.19
N LEU A 211 5.32 5.05 -31.99
CA LEU A 211 5.45 5.85 -30.77
C LEU A 211 6.45 5.26 -29.78
N LEU A 212 7.13 4.17 -30.11
CA LEU A 212 8.18 3.61 -29.25
C LEU A 212 9.31 4.61 -28.93
N PRO A 213 9.78 5.45 -29.88
CA PRO A 213 10.77 6.50 -29.56
C PRO A 213 10.30 7.53 -28.54
N HIS A 214 8.99 7.62 -28.29
CA HIS A 214 8.36 8.57 -27.39
C HIS A 214 8.02 7.96 -26.03
N VAL A 215 8.37 6.68 -25.80
CA VAL A 215 8.12 6.01 -24.53
C VAL A 215 9.05 6.55 -23.45
N GLU A 216 8.45 6.90 -22.32
CA GLU A 216 9.15 7.38 -21.14
C GLU A 216 9.93 6.25 -20.48
N THR A 217 11.24 6.45 -20.30
CA THR A 217 12.16 5.48 -19.70
C THR A 217 12.46 5.77 -18.24
N ASP A 218 11.93 6.86 -17.69
CA ASP A 218 12.09 7.20 -16.28
C ASP A 218 11.44 6.17 -15.37
N ASN A 219 12.00 6.02 -14.16
CA ASN A 219 11.57 5.04 -13.16
C ASN A 219 10.05 5.11 -12.91
N GLY A 220 9.39 3.95 -13.01
CA GLY A 220 7.96 3.82 -12.73
C GLY A 220 7.03 4.40 -13.79
N LYS A 221 7.53 4.80 -14.96
CA LYS A 221 6.70 5.24 -16.09
C LYS A 221 6.25 4.09 -16.97
N THR A 222 7.15 3.15 -17.24
CA THR A 222 6.91 2.02 -18.13
C THR A 222 7.29 0.71 -17.44
N PHE A 223 6.31 -0.17 -17.23
CA PHE A 223 6.51 -1.42 -16.50
C PHE A 223 5.51 -2.51 -16.90
N PHE A 224 5.91 -3.77 -16.71
CA PHE A 224 5.07 -4.95 -16.98
C PHE A 224 5.27 -5.97 -15.86
N GLY A 225 4.19 -6.51 -15.30
CA GLY A 225 4.29 -7.41 -14.18
C GLY A 225 3.15 -8.41 -14.03
N VAL A 226 3.46 -9.46 -13.28
CA VAL A 226 2.57 -10.62 -13.04
C VAL A 226 2.79 -11.11 -11.62
N PHE A 227 1.72 -11.48 -10.92
CA PHE A 227 1.83 -12.28 -9.69
C PHE A 227 0.71 -13.30 -9.57
N ALA A 228 1.00 -14.45 -8.97
CA ALA A 228 -0.01 -15.47 -8.67
C ALA A 228 -0.92 -15.02 -7.51
N LEU A 229 -2.21 -15.37 -7.59
CA LEU A 229 -3.23 -15.11 -6.57
C LEU A 229 -3.44 -16.30 -5.63
#